data_AF-A0A6N8SJJ7-F1
#
_entry.id   AF-A0A6N8SJJ7-F1
#
_cell.length_a   1.000
_cell.length_b   1.000
_cell.length_c   1.000
_cell.angle_alpha   90.00
_cell.angle_beta   90.00
_cell.angle_gamma   90.00
#
_symmetry.space_group_name_H-M   'P 1'
#
loop_
_entity.id
_entity.type
_entity.pdbx_description
1 polymer ?
#
loop_
_entity_poly.entity_id
_entity_poly.type
_entity_poly.pdbx_seq_one_letter_code
_entity_poly.pdbx_strand_id
1 'polypeptide(L)'
;MCNDYRLMVELASIIEEFEHLKIKIRFPEGRPNIEAREDIRITDTAPIVRSIEGERGAGELVQRRWSWPGPSKKPVYNFRSEGREFASNWALILSDGFYEFMWTLWRALTGGNDAIVRRREHNQYELVDETGVADPLVTSFATGLIGRGCSPHTVAAYLYDLRLFYRFLAETGLTLSSFRVAHSVELLAWLGAVPCPRARITSFPSAVRTTLSPTSINRAMAAISSFFDHLALADLAGVDRNPLATTQELARGGIARRRARGARRLKRVERIPRPMTREQVDRLLDVIDRPRDRAMILIMLQGGLRPGEVLNLHLDDIEYGRRRVTVRHRIDHPKGVRTKSRTERVVDVHEPEALAAISRYVLEERPRNAPTRHLFLVCGKGKHAYEALSYAALVKMFKRRCATAGLTEPWITPHALRHTHATWLWEGGMRELALQKRLGHVSFESTRTYTRVSDAVMLEEYRRALSRRCEEQADAEQE
;
A
#
# COMPACT_ATOMS: atom_id res chain seq x y z
N MET A 1 20.67 -5.18 -7.36
CA MET A 1 20.20 -5.92 -8.57
C MET A 1 20.41 -4.99 -9.75
N CYS A 2 21.42 -5.27 -10.56
CA CYS A 2 21.86 -4.47 -11.69
C CYS A 2 21.31 -5.08 -12.99
N ASN A 3 20.30 -4.45 -13.61
CA ASN A 3 19.67 -4.98 -14.83
C ASN A 3 20.34 -4.49 -16.13
N ASP A 4 21.31 -3.59 -16.00
CA ASP A 4 21.95 -2.86 -17.08
C ASP A 4 23.36 -2.45 -16.65
N TYR A 5 24.35 -2.53 -17.53
CA TYR A 5 25.71 -2.10 -17.27
C TYR A 5 26.32 -1.45 -18.51
N ARG A 6 27.43 -0.73 -18.31
CA ARG A 6 28.17 -0.03 -19.36
C ARG A 6 29.52 -0.69 -19.60
N LEU A 7 29.91 -0.75 -20.88
CA LEU A 7 31.23 -1.14 -21.31
C LEU A 7 31.70 -0.24 -22.47
N MET A 8 32.49 0.77 -22.14
CA MET A 8 33.14 1.72 -23.04
C MET A 8 34.64 1.45 -23.20
N VAL A 9 35.20 0.56 -22.37
CA VAL A 9 36.63 0.22 -22.38
C VAL A 9 36.98 -0.65 -23.60
N GLU A 10 38.07 -0.30 -24.26
CA GLU A 10 38.57 -1.05 -25.41
C GLU A 10 39.14 -2.42 -25.02
N LEU A 11 39.10 -3.37 -25.96
CA LEU A 11 39.58 -4.74 -25.75
C LEU A 11 41.06 -4.80 -25.34
N ALA A 12 41.90 -3.86 -25.79
CA ALA A 12 43.31 -3.81 -25.43
C ALA A 12 43.52 -3.61 -23.91
N SER A 13 42.80 -2.65 -23.32
CA SER A 13 42.86 -2.39 -21.88
C SER A 13 42.29 -3.54 -21.05
N ILE A 14 41.27 -4.24 -21.56
CA ILE A 14 40.76 -5.45 -20.92
C ILE A 14 41.84 -6.54 -20.89
N ILE A 15 42.57 -6.75 -21.99
CA ILE A 15 43.63 -7.78 -22.05
C ILE A 15 44.74 -7.47 -21.05
N GLU A 16 45.20 -6.21 -20.97
CA GLU A 16 46.22 -5.78 -20.00
C GLU A 16 45.80 -6.04 -18.55
N GLU A 17 44.56 -5.74 -18.18
CA GLU A 17 44.02 -6.01 -16.84
C GLU A 17 44.00 -7.51 -16.51
N PHE A 18 43.63 -8.36 -17.46
CA PHE A 18 43.64 -9.81 -17.23
C PHE A 18 45.06 -10.38 -17.12
N GLU A 19 46.04 -9.80 -17.81
CA GLU A 19 47.46 -10.13 -17.62
C GLU A 19 47.93 -9.76 -16.20
N HIS A 20 47.54 -8.59 -15.68
CA HIS A 20 47.80 -8.20 -14.29
C HIS A 20 47.18 -9.18 -13.27
N LEU A 21 45.98 -9.68 -13.57
CA LEU A 21 45.29 -10.70 -12.77
C LEU A 21 45.87 -12.12 -12.94
N LYS A 22 46.90 -12.30 -13.79
CA LYS A 22 47.49 -13.60 -14.16
C LYS A 22 46.47 -14.58 -14.76
N ILE A 23 45.46 -14.07 -15.45
CA ILE A 23 44.44 -14.86 -16.15
C ILE A 23 44.69 -14.76 -17.66
N LYS A 24 45.06 -15.87 -18.29
CA LYS A 24 45.26 -15.93 -19.75
C LYS A 24 43.92 -16.02 -20.48
N ILE A 25 43.59 -15.03 -21.31
CA ILE A 25 42.38 -15.04 -22.15
C ILE A 25 42.64 -15.76 -23.48
N ARG A 26 41.75 -16.70 -23.84
CA ARG A 26 41.68 -17.34 -25.15
C ARG A 26 40.46 -16.83 -25.94
N PHE A 27 40.58 -16.84 -27.26
CA PHE A 27 39.54 -16.37 -28.20
C PHE A 27 39.07 -17.50 -29.11
N PRO A 28 38.26 -18.45 -28.60
CA PRO A 28 37.85 -19.63 -29.37
C PRO A 28 36.97 -19.28 -30.58
N GLU A 29 36.24 -18.15 -30.53
CA GLU A 29 35.36 -17.67 -31.61
C GLU A 29 36.01 -16.58 -32.48
N GLY A 30 37.34 -16.39 -32.38
CA GLY A 30 38.06 -15.26 -32.96
C GLY A 30 38.09 -14.04 -32.03
N ARG A 31 38.92 -13.02 -32.33
CA ARG A 31 38.99 -11.79 -31.52
C ARG A 31 37.64 -11.05 -31.63
N PRO A 32 36.86 -10.90 -30.54
CA PRO A 32 35.55 -10.29 -30.63
C PRO A 32 35.70 -8.78 -30.85
N ASN A 33 34.89 -8.23 -31.77
CA ASN A 33 34.72 -6.78 -31.85
C ASN A 33 33.85 -6.34 -30.66
N ILE A 34 34.46 -5.71 -29.65
CA ILE A 34 33.74 -5.15 -28.51
C ILE A 34 33.37 -3.71 -28.87
N GLU A 35 32.14 -3.50 -29.33
CA GLU A 35 31.61 -2.14 -29.49
C GLU A 35 31.37 -1.51 -28.12
N ALA A 36 31.79 -0.26 -27.97
CA ALA A 36 31.52 0.56 -26.79
C ALA A 36 30.02 0.80 -26.66
N ARG A 37 29.42 0.37 -25.54
CA ARG A 37 27.98 0.43 -25.32
C ARG A 37 27.64 0.96 -23.93
N GLU A 38 26.76 1.97 -23.91
CA GLU A 38 26.32 2.66 -22.70
C GLU A 38 25.15 2.00 -21.95
N ASP A 39 24.33 1.19 -22.62
CA ASP A 39 23.17 0.44 -22.08
C ASP A 39 23.25 -1.00 -22.61
N ILE A 40 23.71 -1.93 -21.77
CA ILE A 40 23.77 -3.38 -22.05
C ILE A 40 22.84 -4.09 -21.05
N ARG A 41 21.65 -4.45 -21.52
CA ARG A 41 20.65 -5.10 -20.67
C ARG A 41 20.95 -6.56 -20.47
N ILE A 42 20.44 -7.15 -19.38
CA ILE A 42 20.55 -8.58 -19.08
C ILE A 42 20.06 -9.50 -20.21
N THR A 43 19.18 -9.02 -21.07
CA THR A 43 18.67 -9.74 -22.24
C THR A 43 19.61 -9.76 -23.43
N ASP A 44 20.58 -8.86 -23.44
CA ASP A 44 21.38 -8.55 -24.61
C ASP A 44 22.65 -9.40 -24.63
N THR A 45 23.17 -9.65 -25.83
CA THR A 45 24.47 -10.28 -26.03
C THR A 45 25.57 -9.29 -25.67
N ALA A 46 26.54 -9.77 -24.88
CA ALA A 46 27.67 -8.98 -24.43
C ALA A 46 28.91 -9.87 -24.23
N PRO A 47 30.12 -9.29 -24.21
CA PRO A 47 31.34 -10.05 -23.96
C PRO A 47 31.41 -10.51 -22.50
N ILE A 48 31.56 -11.83 -22.31
CA ILE A 48 31.75 -12.45 -20.99
C ILE A 48 33.00 -13.33 -21.01
N VAL A 49 33.70 -13.42 -19.88
CA VAL A 49 34.85 -14.32 -19.71
C VAL A 49 34.40 -15.55 -18.94
N ARG A 50 34.46 -16.72 -19.56
CA ARG A 50 34.10 -18.01 -18.95
C ARG A 50 35.34 -18.76 -18.50
N SER A 51 35.26 -19.45 -17.36
CA SER A 51 36.33 -20.35 -16.91
C SER A 51 36.50 -21.55 -17.84
N ILE A 52 37.74 -21.98 -18.07
CA ILE A 52 38.02 -23.24 -18.76
C ILE A 52 38.07 -24.36 -17.73
N GLU A 53 37.30 -25.43 -17.95
CA GLU A 53 37.27 -26.58 -17.04
C GLU A 53 38.65 -27.26 -17.01
N GLY A 54 39.24 -27.41 -15.82
CA GLY A 54 40.55 -28.06 -15.63
C GLY A 54 41.78 -27.16 -15.75
N GLU A 55 41.66 -25.91 -16.22
CA GLU A 55 42.78 -24.97 -16.32
C GLU A 55 42.64 -23.80 -15.33
N ARG A 56 43.49 -23.73 -14.30
CA ARG A 56 43.53 -22.57 -13.38
C ARG A 56 44.24 -21.39 -14.03
N GLY A 57 43.65 -20.19 -13.93
CA GLY A 57 44.24 -18.96 -14.47
C GLY A 57 44.08 -18.83 -15.99
N ALA A 58 43.11 -19.50 -16.60
CA ALA A 58 42.74 -19.33 -18.01
C ALA A 58 41.24 -19.10 -18.16
N GLY A 59 40.85 -18.26 -19.12
CA GLY A 59 39.47 -17.94 -19.43
C GLY A 59 39.23 -17.79 -20.93
N GLU A 60 38.00 -18.02 -21.37
CA GLU A 60 37.55 -17.80 -22.75
C GLU A 60 36.68 -16.55 -22.82
N LEU A 61 37.04 -15.61 -23.69
CA LEU A 61 36.20 -14.45 -23.97
C LEU A 61 35.21 -14.79 -25.09
N VAL A 62 33.92 -14.75 -24.80
CA VAL A 62 32.83 -15.11 -25.74
C VAL A 62 31.70 -14.08 -25.72
N GLN A 63 30.97 -13.95 -26.82
CA GLN A 63 29.81 -13.05 -26.93
C GLN A 63 28.52 -13.82 -26.62
N ARG A 64 27.92 -13.63 -25.44
CA ARG A 64 26.69 -14.33 -25.03
C ARG A 64 25.79 -13.44 -24.19
N ARG A 65 24.52 -13.84 -24.04
CA ARG A 65 23.62 -13.20 -23.07
C ARG A 65 24.15 -13.44 -21.66
N TRP A 66 24.32 -12.36 -20.89
CA TRP A 66 24.88 -12.41 -19.54
C TRP A 66 23.84 -12.70 -18.43
N SER A 67 22.62 -13.09 -18.83
CA SER A 67 21.62 -13.70 -17.94
C SER A 67 21.10 -15.03 -18.50
N TRP A 68 20.73 -15.92 -17.59
CA TRP A 68 20.20 -17.24 -17.94
C TRP A 68 18.69 -17.29 -17.69
N PRO A 69 17.89 -17.92 -18.58
CA PRO A 69 16.49 -18.15 -18.31
C PRO A 69 16.34 -19.11 -17.13
N GLY A 70 15.76 -18.64 -16.03
CA GLY A 70 15.45 -19.47 -14.87
C GLY A 70 14.26 -20.41 -15.13
N PRO A 71 13.89 -21.26 -14.15
CA PRO A 71 12.80 -22.23 -14.28
C PRO A 71 11.44 -21.63 -14.66
N SER A 72 11.25 -20.34 -14.42
CA SER A 72 10.03 -19.57 -14.79
C SER A 72 10.15 -18.81 -16.12
N LYS A 73 11.17 -19.12 -16.94
CA LYS A 73 11.56 -18.40 -18.18
C LYS A 73 11.94 -16.92 -17.99
N LYS A 74 11.98 -16.41 -16.77
CA LYS A 74 12.50 -15.07 -16.45
C LYS A 74 14.02 -15.11 -16.34
N PRO A 75 14.74 -14.08 -16.82
CA PRO A 75 16.18 -14.01 -16.64
C PRO A 75 16.54 -13.95 -15.16
N VAL A 76 17.52 -14.75 -14.76
CA VAL A 76 18.10 -14.79 -13.42
C VAL A 76 19.59 -14.52 -13.55
N TYR A 77 20.10 -13.63 -12.69
CA TYR A 77 21.52 -13.40 -12.49
C TYR A 77 21.77 -13.10 -11.01
N ASN A 78 22.90 -13.54 -10.48
CA ASN A 78 23.29 -13.31 -9.08
C ASN A 78 24.68 -12.64 -9.08
N PHE A 79 24.71 -11.34 -8.80
CA PHE A 79 25.95 -10.56 -8.75
C PHE A 79 26.51 -10.55 -7.32
N ARG A 80 27.82 -10.77 -7.19
CA ARG A 80 28.55 -10.58 -5.94
C ARG A 80 29.93 -10.00 -6.27
N SER A 81 30.27 -8.86 -5.70
CA SER A 81 31.44 -8.07 -6.09
C SER A 81 32.77 -8.59 -5.58
N GLU A 82 32.81 -9.36 -4.48
CA GLU A 82 34.08 -9.64 -3.79
C GLU A 82 34.17 -11.08 -3.22
N GLY A 83 35.43 -11.52 -3.01
CA GLY A 83 35.77 -12.71 -2.23
C GLY A 83 35.48 -14.06 -2.89
N ARG A 84 35.55 -14.15 -4.22
CA ARG A 84 35.35 -15.42 -4.96
C ARG A 84 36.52 -15.77 -5.87
N GLU A 85 36.75 -17.06 -6.00
CA GLU A 85 37.68 -17.63 -6.99
C GLU A 85 36.95 -17.90 -8.31
N PHE A 86 37.66 -17.67 -9.43
CA PHE A 86 37.17 -17.95 -10.78
C PHE A 86 37.24 -19.47 -11.06
N ALA A 87 36.21 -20.20 -10.61
CA ALA A 87 36.09 -21.65 -10.73
C ALA A 87 35.21 -22.10 -11.92
N SER A 88 35.17 -23.41 -12.20
CA SER A 88 34.61 -24.07 -13.41
C SER A 88 33.12 -23.87 -13.72
N ASN A 89 32.40 -22.99 -13.02
CA ASN A 89 30.98 -22.71 -13.24
C ASN A 89 30.65 -21.21 -13.19
N TRP A 90 31.68 -20.35 -13.26
CA TRP A 90 31.53 -18.91 -13.15
C TRP A 90 31.92 -18.22 -14.45
N ALA A 91 31.26 -17.09 -14.70
CA ALA A 91 31.62 -16.18 -15.76
C ALA A 91 31.83 -14.78 -15.16
N LEU A 92 32.83 -14.07 -15.66
CA LEU A 92 33.07 -12.66 -15.38
C LEU A 92 32.37 -11.83 -16.45
N ILE A 93 31.70 -10.78 -16.00
CA ILE A 93 31.07 -9.79 -16.87
C ILE A 93 32.01 -8.60 -16.91
N LEU A 94 32.50 -8.26 -18.10
CA LEU A 94 33.35 -7.10 -18.30
C LEU A 94 32.48 -5.86 -18.24
N SER A 95 32.79 -4.94 -17.33
CA SER A 95 32.00 -3.74 -17.09
C SER A 95 32.90 -2.64 -16.55
N ASP A 96 32.72 -1.41 -17.02
CA ASP A 96 33.35 -0.21 -16.45
C ASP A 96 32.39 0.61 -15.58
N GLY A 97 31.11 0.27 -15.59
CA GLY A 97 30.08 0.89 -14.78
C GLY A 97 28.84 0.03 -14.67
N PHE A 98 28.28 -0.09 -13.47
CA PHE A 98 27.03 -0.81 -13.22
C PHE A 98 25.91 0.19 -12.95
N TYR A 99 24.75 0.02 -13.61
CA TYR A 99 23.55 0.75 -13.26
C TYR A 99 22.73 -0.07 -12.26
N GLU A 100 22.94 0.19 -10.98
CA GLU A 100 22.02 -0.31 -9.98
C GLU A 100 20.63 0.27 -10.20
N PHE A 101 19.60 -0.58 -10.14
CA PHE A 101 18.21 -0.17 -10.28
C PHE A 101 17.79 0.73 -9.12
N MET A 102 18.10 2.03 -9.24
CA MET A 102 17.82 3.08 -8.27
C MET A 102 17.10 4.25 -8.95
N TRP A 103 15.80 4.11 -9.21
CA TRP A 103 14.83 5.24 -9.33
C TRP A 103 15.27 6.49 -10.16
N THR A 104 16.16 6.36 -11.14
CA THR A 104 16.95 7.51 -11.64
C THR A 104 16.26 8.40 -12.65
N LEU A 105 15.04 8.10 -13.11
CA LEU A 105 14.28 9.06 -13.93
C LEU A 105 13.77 10.26 -13.11
N TRP A 106 13.74 10.14 -11.78
CA TRP A 106 13.30 11.21 -10.89
C TRP A 106 14.48 12.02 -10.31
N ARG A 107 15.66 11.40 -10.24
CA ARG A 107 16.91 11.96 -9.68
C ARG A 107 17.56 13.01 -10.59
N ALA A 108 17.36 12.91 -11.91
CA ALA A 108 17.82 13.89 -12.90
C ALA A 108 16.98 15.18 -12.93
N LEU A 109 15.76 15.17 -12.38
CA LEU A 109 14.86 16.33 -12.35
C LEU A 109 14.87 17.09 -11.03
N THR A 110 15.42 16.53 -9.93
CA THR A 110 15.23 17.07 -8.57
C THR A 110 16.53 17.35 -7.79
N GLY A 111 17.69 17.45 -8.43
CA GLY A 111 18.90 18.02 -7.82
C GLY A 111 19.22 17.55 -6.38
N GLY A 112 19.60 16.28 -6.22
CA GLY A 112 20.53 15.87 -5.15
C GLY A 112 20.17 16.07 -3.67
N ASN A 113 18.89 16.10 -3.25
CA ASN A 113 18.58 16.21 -1.81
C ASN A 113 17.29 15.45 -1.40
N ASP A 114 17.15 14.18 -1.82
CA ASP A 114 15.92 13.40 -1.57
C ASP A 114 16.00 12.59 -0.28
N ALA A 115 15.24 13.02 0.74
CA ALA A 115 15.06 12.27 1.97
C ALA A 115 14.33 10.93 1.72
N ILE A 116 14.74 9.86 2.39
CA ILE A 116 14.24 8.50 2.22
C ILE A 116 13.45 8.07 3.47
N VAL A 117 12.29 7.47 3.29
CA VAL A 117 11.56 6.84 4.41
C VAL A 117 12.08 5.42 4.60
N ARG A 118 12.87 5.20 5.66
CA ARG A 118 13.44 3.90 6.03
C ARG A 118 12.54 3.19 7.03
N ARG A 119 12.28 1.90 6.80
CA ARG A 119 11.56 1.04 7.76
C ARG A 119 12.57 0.29 8.64
N ARG A 120 12.44 0.44 9.96
CA ARG A 120 13.18 -0.33 10.97
C ARG A 120 12.41 -1.58 11.40
N GLU A 121 12.99 -2.33 12.32
CA GLU A 121 12.31 -3.42 13.02
C GLU A 121 11.03 -2.93 13.72
N HIS A 122 10.12 -3.87 14.03
CA HIS A 122 8.86 -3.58 14.73
C HIS A 122 7.91 -2.57 14.04
N ASN A 123 8.07 -2.34 12.72
CA ASN A 123 7.30 -1.35 11.94
C ASN A 123 7.52 0.11 12.38
N GLN A 124 8.70 0.42 12.91
CA GLN A 124 9.10 1.81 13.08
C GLN A 124 9.58 2.38 11.74
N TYR A 125 9.38 3.68 11.55
CA TYR A 125 9.72 4.37 10.31
C TYR A 125 10.45 5.66 10.65
N GLU A 126 11.47 5.98 9.85
CA GLU A 126 12.29 7.18 9.99
C GLU A 126 12.44 7.85 8.64
N LEU A 127 12.57 9.18 8.65
CA LEU A 127 13.01 9.94 7.49
C LEU A 127 14.52 10.14 7.62
N VAL A 128 15.27 9.65 6.64
CA VAL A 128 16.73 9.75 6.60
C VAL A 128 17.18 10.57 5.40
N ASP A 129 18.29 11.25 5.53
CA ASP A 129 18.95 11.90 4.40
C ASP A 129 19.68 10.88 3.51
N GLU A 130 20.39 11.38 2.50
CA GLU A 130 21.19 10.58 1.57
C GLU A 130 22.36 9.84 2.22
N THR A 131 22.84 10.32 3.37
CA THR A 131 23.91 9.69 4.17
C THR A 131 23.36 8.63 5.14
N GLY A 132 22.03 8.51 5.22
CA GLY A 132 21.34 7.57 6.10
C GLY A 132 21.15 8.06 7.53
N VAL A 133 21.44 9.35 7.79
CA VAL A 133 21.24 10.02 9.08
C VAL A 133 19.77 10.42 9.19
N ALA A 134 19.14 10.11 10.33
CA ALA A 134 17.74 10.40 10.57
C ALA A 134 17.53 11.86 10.97
N ASP A 135 16.51 12.51 10.41
CA ASP A 135 16.11 13.84 10.83
C ASP A 135 15.58 13.79 12.28
N PRO A 136 16.20 14.52 13.23
CA PRO A 136 15.83 14.46 14.64
C PRO A 136 14.44 15.06 14.92
N LEU A 137 14.02 16.08 14.16
CA LEU A 137 12.71 16.72 14.31
C LEU A 137 11.60 15.77 13.87
N VAL A 138 11.81 15.10 12.73
CA VAL A 138 10.87 14.13 12.19
C VAL A 138 10.82 12.87 13.06
N THR A 139 11.94 12.46 13.64
CA THR A 139 12.02 11.34 14.59
C THR A 139 11.27 11.64 15.88
N SER A 140 11.43 12.84 16.44
CA SER A 140 10.66 13.34 17.59
C SER A 140 9.16 13.31 17.30
N PHE A 141 8.75 13.79 16.12
CA PHE A 141 7.36 13.77 15.69
C PHE A 141 6.80 12.35 15.53
N ALA A 142 7.55 11.44 14.89
CA ALA A 142 7.14 10.05 14.73
C ALA A 142 6.94 9.36 16.09
N THR A 143 7.82 9.62 17.05
CA THR A 143 7.71 9.16 18.44
C THR A 143 6.45 9.71 19.10
N GLY A 144 6.18 11.01 18.95
CA GLY A 144 4.96 11.64 19.45
C GLY A 144 3.68 11.05 18.87
N LEU A 145 3.65 10.74 17.56
CA LEU A 145 2.51 10.07 16.92
C LEU A 145 2.27 8.67 17.49
N ILE A 146 3.33 7.90 17.73
CA ILE A 146 3.25 6.56 18.33
C ILE A 146 2.69 6.67 19.75
N GLY A 147 3.17 7.63 20.55
CA GLY A 147 2.66 7.90 21.91
C GLY A 147 1.17 8.28 21.93
N ARG A 148 0.68 8.98 20.90
CA ARG A 148 -0.77 9.27 20.71
C ARG A 148 -1.61 8.06 20.27
N GLY A 149 -0.98 6.90 20.09
CA GLY A 149 -1.62 5.66 19.67
C GLY A 149 -1.92 5.57 18.16
N CYS A 150 -1.26 6.38 17.32
CA CYS A 150 -1.39 6.26 15.87
C CYS A 150 -0.86 4.92 15.37
N SER A 151 -1.43 4.40 14.27
CA SER A 151 -0.93 3.14 13.70
C SER A 151 0.41 3.35 12.98
N PRO A 152 1.29 2.32 12.94
CA PRO A 152 2.55 2.38 12.20
C PRO A 152 2.37 2.79 10.73
N HIS A 153 1.28 2.35 10.08
CA HIS A 153 0.93 2.78 8.73
C HIS A 153 0.58 4.26 8.61
N THR A 154 -0.04 4.84 9.65
CA THR A 154 -0.33 6.28 9.69
C THR A 154 0.96 7.07 9.82
N VAL A 155 1.88 6.63 10.70
CA VAL A 155 3.22 7.21 10.87
C VAL A 155 4.00 7.16 9.55
N ALA A 156 4.06 5.99 8.91
CA ALA A 156 4.68 5.84 7.59
C ALA A 156 4.08 6.78 6.55
N ALA A 157 2.75 6.86 6.47
CA ALA A 157 2.07 7.75 5.53
C ALA A 157 2.43 9.22 5.79
N TYR A 158 2.49 9.65 7.05
CA TYR A 158 2.87 11.01 7.42
C TYR A 158 4.33 11.29 7.07
N LEU A 159 5.24 10.34 7.29
CA LEU A 159 6.65 10.47 6.90
C LEU A 159 6.84 10.60 5.40
N TYR A 160 6.09 9.82 4.60
CA TYR A 160 6.10 9.99 3.13
C TYR A 160 5.53 11.35 2.72
N ASP A 161 4.49 11.83 3.39
CA ASP A 161 3.93 13.15 3.12
C ASP A 161 4.89 14.28 3.57
N LEU A 162 5.64 14.10 4.66
CA LEU A 162 6.69 15.02 5.11
C LEU A 162 7.89 15.05 4.16
N ARG A 163 8.28 13.90 3.60
CA ARG A 163 9.30 13.86 2.54
C ARG A 163 8.92 14.79 1.36
N LEU A 164 7.65 14.78 0.94
CA LEU A 164 7.18 15.69 -0.10
C LEU A 164 7.29 17.15 0.35
N PHE A 165 7.00 17.44 1.62
CA PHE A 165 7.12 18.79 2.16
C PHE A 165 8.57 19.28 2.22
N TYR A 166 9.51 18.46 2.67
CA TYR A 166 10.94 18.80 2.69
C TYR A 166 11.48 19.06 1.28
N ARG A 167 11.01 18.29 0.29
CA ARG A 167 11.33 18.57 -1.11
C ARG A 167 10.78 19.92 -1.58
N PHE A 168 9.54 20.25 -1.24
CA PHE A 168 8.98 21.57 -1.52
C PHE A 168 9.82 22.70 -0.89
N LEU A 169 10.24 22.54 0.36
CA LEU A 169 11.10 23.51 1.04
C LEU A 169 12.46 23.67 0.32
N ALA A 170 13.08 22.57 -0.09
CA ALA A 170 14.34 22.59 -0.83
C ALA A 170 14.22 23.27 -2.21
N GLU A 171 13.17 22.96 -2.97
CA GLU A 171 12.91 23.57 -4.29
C GLU A 171 12.59 25.08 -4.21
N THR A 172 12.04 25.55 -3.09
CA THR A 172 11.67 26.96 -2.87
C THR A 172 12.70 27.76 -2.07
N GLY A 173 13.76 27.11 -1.56
CA GLY A 173 14.75 27.74 -0.67
C GLY A 173 14.17 28.16 0.68
N LEU A 174 13.06 27.56 1.12
CA LEU A 174 12.41 27.86 2.39
C LEU A 174 12.97 26.97 3.53
N THR A 175 12.90 27.47 4.75
CA THR A 175 13.19 26.72 5.98
C THR A 175 11.91 26.51 6.77
N LEU A 176 11.96 25.64 7.79
CA LEU A 176 10.80 25.40 8.66
C LEU A 176 10.33 26.68 9.38
N SER A 177 11.26 27.52 9.84
CA SER A 177 10.97 28.79 10.52
C SER A 177 10.53 29.91 9.57
N SER A 178 10.97 29.88 8.30
CA SER A 178 10.55 30.86 7.29
C SER A 178 9.24 30.50 6.59
N PHE A 179 8.72 29.29 6.78
CA PHE A 179 7.43 28.88 6.21
C PHE A 179 6.25 29.62 6.87
N ARG A 180 5.39 30.25 6.07
CA ARG A 180 4.27 31.11 6.50
C ARG A 180 2.96 30.69 5.83
N VAL A 181 1.86 31.28 6.28
CA VAL A 181 0.50 31.04 5.76
C VAL A 181 0.42 31.27 4.23
N ALA A 182 1.17 32.23 3.69
CA ALA A 182 1.22 32.53 2.26
C ALA A 182 1.74 31.35 1.43
N HIS A 183 2.88 30.76 1.85
CA HIS A 183 3.53 29.63 1.17
C HIS A 183 2.68 28.35 1.16
N SER A 184 1.65 28.26 2.00
CA SER A 184 0.77 27.07 2.00
C SER A 184 -0.15 26.99 0.78
N VAL A 185 -0.41 28.11 0.09
CA VAL A 185 -1.13 28.11 -1.20
C VAL A 185 -0.22 27.55 -2.29
N GLU A 186 1.04 27.98 -2.31
CA GLU A 186 2.08 27.46 -3.22
C GLU A 186 2.32 25.98 -2.98
N LEU A 187 2.42 25.54 -1.73
CA LEU A 187 2.53 24.12 -1.35
C LEU A 187 1.35 23.31 -1.89
N LEU A 188 0.11 23.82 -1.78
CA LEU A 188 -1.07 23.12 -2.27
C LEU A 188 -1.05 22.99 -3.80
N ALA A 189 -0.68 24.05 -4.51
CA ALA A 189 -0.51 24.04 -5.96
C ALA A 189 0.59 23.05 -6.37
N TRP A 190 1.73 23.10 -5.69
CA TRP A 190 2.86 22.21 -5.91
C TRP A 190 2.50 20.74 -5.69
N LEU A 191 1.81 20.42 -4.58
CA LEU A 191 1.30 19.07 -4.29
C LEU A 191 0.33 18.58 -5.39
N GLY A 192 -0.43 19.49 -6.01
CA GLY A 192 -1.29 19.20 -7.15
C GLY A 192 -0.54 18.84 -8.43
N ALA A 193 0.67 19.34 -8.60
CA ALA A 193 1.55 19.08 -9.74
C ALA A 193 2.45 17.84 -9.55
N VAL A 194 2.62 17.36 -8.31
CA VAL A 194 3.50 16.20 -8.04
C VAL A 194 3.02 14.96 -8.80
N PRO A 195 3.89 14.35 -9.63
CA PRO A 195 3.55 13.15 -10.36
C PRO A 195 3.36 11.97 -9.42
N CYS A 196 2.36 11.13 -9.71
CA CYS A 196 2.09 9.89 -8.99
C CYS A 196 2.67 8.71 -9.79
N PRO A 197 3.66 7.97 -9.26
CA PRO A 197 4.26 6.82 -9.94
C PRO A 197 3.29 5.68 -10.24
N ARG A 198 2.12 5.68 -9.59
CA ARG A 198 1.03 4.75 -9.87
C ARG A 198 -0.07 5.53 -10.58
N ALA A 199 -0.01 5.57 -11.91
CA ALA A 199 -1.14 5.94 -12.74
C ALA A 199 -2.37 5.16 -12.25
N ARG A 200 -3.32 5.87 -11.60
CA ARG A 200 -4.58 5.25 -11.18
C ARG A 200 -5.53 5.37 -12.35
N ILE A 201 -5.88 4.23 -12.95
CA ILE A 201 -7.05 4.14 -13.83
C ILE A 201 -8.27 4.51 -12.97
N THR A 202 -8.84 5.68 -13.19
CA THR A 202 -10.14 6.01 -12.64
C THR A 202 -11.19 5.43 -13.57
N SER A 203 -12.10 4.61 -13.06
CA SER A 203 -13.27 4.22 -13.84
C SER A 203 -14.08 5.46 -14.24
N PHE A 204 -14.43 5.50 -15.52
CA PHE A 204 -15.00 6.55 -16.39
C PHE A 204 -15.54 7.87 -15.78
N PRO A 205 -15.28 9.03 -16.45
CA PRO A 205 -14.43 9.18 -17.64
C PRO A 205 -12.96 8.96 -17.26
N SER A 206 -12.28 8.18 -18.09
CA SER A 206 -10.97 7.57 -17.81
C SER A 206 -9.86 8.62 -17.88
N ALA A 207 -9.83 9.55 -16.92
CA ALA A 207 -8.71 10.46 -16.74
C ALA A 207 -7.62 9.71 -15.96
N VAL A 208 -6.57 9.27 -16.66
CA VAL A 208 -5.34 8.83 -16.01
C VAL A 208 -4.82 10.02 -15.21
N ARG A 209 -5.00 9.99 -13.88
CA ARG A 209 -4.36 10.99 -13.03
C ARG A 209 -2.89 10.66 -12.96
N THR A 210 -2.11 11.50 -13.62
CA THR A 210 -0.66 11.54 -13.52
C THR A 210 -0.20 12.20 -12.22
N THR A 211 -1.09 12.88 -11.48
CA THR A 211 -0.76 13.61 -10.24
C THR A 211 -1.48 13.08 -9.00
N LEU A 212 -1.05 13.55 -7.81
CA LEU A 212 -1.63 13.15 -6.52
C LEU A 212 -3.14 13.40 -6.44
N SER A 213 -3.87 12.48 -5.79
CA SER A 213 -5.32 12.61 -5.59
C SER A 213 -5.66 13.68 -4.54
N PRO A 214 -6.86 14.31 -4.54
CA PRO A 214 -7.25 15.30 -3.54
C PRO A 214 -7.26 14.72 -2.13
N THR A 215 -7.54 13.42 -2.00
CA THR A 215 -7.47 12.69 -0.72
C THR A 215 -6.02 12.61 -0.21
N SER A 216 -5.06 12.40 -1.12
CA SER A 216 -3.63 12.37 -0.79
C SER A 216 -3.14 13.76 -0.39
N ILE A 217 -3.49 14.79 -1.17
CA ILE A 217 -3.12 16.19 -0.89
C ILE A 217 -3.69 16.63 0.47
N ASN A 218 -4.96 16.38 0.73
CA ASN A 218 -5.58 16.70 2.02
C ASN A 218 -4.94 15.94 3.20
N ARG A 219 -4.43 14.72 2.98
CA ARG A 219 -3.68 13.97 4.00
C ARG A 219 -2.30 14.60 4.23
N ALA A 220 -1.60 14.97 3.16
CA ALA A 220 -0.31 15.64 3.26
C ALA A 220 -0.42 16.96 4.01
N MET A 221 -1.39 17.81 3.65
CA MET A 221 -1.66 19.07 4.39
C MET A 221 -1.95 18.82 5.88
N ALA A 222 -2.69 17.76 6.21
CA ALA A 222 -2.97 17.40 7.61
C ALA A 222 -1.73 16.86 8.34
N ALA A 223 -0.87 16.09 7.66
CA ALA A 223 0.39 15.60 8.21
C ALA A 223 1.34 16.76 8.50
N ILE A 224 1.48 17.70 7.56
CA ILE A 224 2.34 18.89 7.68
C ILE A 224 1.81 19.81 8.79
N SER A 225 0.50 20.06 8.86
CA SER A 225 -0.11 20.81 9.98
C SER A 225 0.19 20.15 11.32
N SER A 226 -0.03 18.84 11.43
CA SER A 226 0.24 18.09 12.67
C SER A 226 1.72 18.09 13.05
N PHE A 227 2.63 18.20 12.07
CA PHE A 227 4.07 18.31 12.30
C PHE A 227 4.42 19.68 12.85
N PHE A 228 3.90 20.76 12.27
CA PHE A 228 4.07 22.11 12.81
C PHE A 228 3.46 22.27 14.22
N ASP A 229 2.32 21.65 14.51
CA ASP A 229 1.77 21.59 15.87
C ASP A 229 2.73 20.92 16.86
N HIS A 230 3.44 19.87 16.42
CA HIS A 230 4.43 19.18 17.25
C HIS A 230 5.67 20.04 17.47
N LEU A 231 6.18 20.69 16.42
CA LEU A 231 7.33 21.60 16.53
C LEU A 231 7.04 22.77 17.46
N ALA A 232 5.87 23.38 17.35
CA ALA A 232 5.45 24.48 18.21
C ALA A 232 5.24 24.03 19.67
N LEU A 233 4.67 22.84 19.88
CA LEU A 233 4.49 22.31 21.24
C LEU A 233 5.83 21.94 21.91
N ALA A 234 6.80 21.49 21.11
CA ALA A 234 8.11 21.05 21.58
C ALA A 234 9.18 22.17 21.59
N ASP A 235 8.81 23.39 21.17
CA ASP A 235 9.72 24.54 21.00
C ASP A 235 10.96 24.19 20.15
N LEU A 236 10.72 23.57 18.99
CA LEU A 236 11.78 23.09 18.10
C LEU A 236 11.84 23.90 16.80
N ALA A 237 13.05 24.01 16.24
CA ALA A 237 13.32 24.62 14.93
C ALA A 237 12.87 26.09 14.77
N GLY A 238 12.74 26.82 15.89
CA GLY A 238 12.31 28.23 15.88
C GLY A 238 10.89 28.43 15.35
N VAL A 239 10.02 27.43 15.57
CA VAL A 239 8.61 27.46 15.17
C VAL A 239 7.75 27.73 16.40
N ASP A 240 7.25 28.95 16.54
CA ASP A 240 6.41 29.31 17.70
C ASP A 240 4.93 28.97 17.51
N ARG A 241 4.49 28.85 16.25
CA ARG A 241 3.08 28.63 15.90
C ARG A 241 2.93 27.85 14.61
N ASN A 242 1.85 27.09 14.50
CA ASN A 242 1.53 26.36 13.28
C ASN A 242 1.00 27.32 12.18
N PRO A 243 1.70 27.46 11.04
CA PRO A 243 1.30 28.33 9.94
C PRO A 243 0.14 27.76 9.10
N LEU A 244 -0.22 26.50 9.31
CA LEU A 244 -1.36 25.83 8.69
C LEU A 244 -2.57 25.74 9.63
N ALA A 245 -2.44 26.20 10.87
CA ALA A 245 -3.55 26.27 11.80
C ALA A 245 -4.64 27.16 11.19
N THR A 246 -5.89 26.68 11.23
CA THR A 246 -7.00 27.48 10.73
C THR A 246 -7.26 28.62 11.72
N THR A 247 -7.69 29.79 11.25
CA THR A 247 -7.98 30.99 12.08
C THR A 247 -8.89 30.74 13.29
N GLN A 248 -9.67 29.64 13.30
CA GLN A 248 -10.47 29.21 14.46
C GLN A 248 -9.66 28.49 15.58
N GLU A 249 -8.48 27.95 15.30
CA GLU A 249 -7.60 27.30 16.29
C GLU A 249 -6.81 28.34 17.11
N LEU A 250 -6.43 29.47 16.49
CA LEU A 250 -5.75 30.58 17.17
C LEU A 250 -6.65 31.35 18.16
N ALA A 251 -7.98 31.24 18.02
CA ALA A 251 -8.95 31.96 18.85
C ALA A 251 -9.43 31.19 20.09
N ARG A 252 -9.01 29.93 20.30
CA ARG A 252 -9.49 29.09 21.41
C ARG A 252 -8.35 28.48 22.21
N GLY A 253 -7.70 29.33 23.01
CA GLY A 253 -7.12 28.88 24.27
C GLY A 253 -8.27 28.35 25.16
N GLY A 254 -8.42 27.04 25.25
CA GLY A 254 -9.45 26.43 26.10
C GLY A 254 -10.12 25.21 25.46
N ILE A 255 -9.71 24.03 25.95
CA ILE A 255 -10.46 22.77 26.08
C ILE A 255 -11.79 22.71 25.29
N ALA A 256 -11.71 22.51 23.97
CA ALA A 256 -12.80 21.95 23.18
C ALA A 256 -12.25 21.40 21.86
N ARG A 257 -11.95 20.09 21.82
CA ARG A 257 -11.61 19.35 20.58
C ARG A 257 -12.83 19.23 19.66
N ARG A 258 -13.33 20.33 19.09
CA ARG A 258 -14.13 20.29 17.87
C ARG A 258 -13.16 20.37 16.70
N ARG A 259 -12.98 19.23 16.01
CA ARG A 259 -12.18 19.09 14.77
C ARG A 259 -12.36 20.32 13.88
N ALA A 260 -11.35 21.18 13.83
CA ALA A 260 -11.31 22.30 12.90
C ALA A 260 -11.39 21.74 11.48
N ARG A 261 -12.51 22.01 10.80
CA ARG A 261 -12.66 21.73 9.37
C ARG A 261 -11.89 22.84 8.66
N GLY A 262 -10.59 22.63 8.45
CA GLY A 262 -9.70 23.64 7.86
C GLY A 262 -10.15 24.09 6.47
N ALA A 263 -10.12 25.40 6.26
CA ALA A 263 -10.65 26.12 5.10
C ALA A 263 -9.92 25.85 3.77
N ARG A 264 -8.92 24.94 3.74
CA ARG A 264 -8.07 24.65 2.57
C ARG A 264 -8.07 23.17 2.21
N ARG A 265 -9.23 22.53 2.31
CA ARG A 265 -9.42 21.17 1.80
C ARG A 265 -9.92 21.23 0.37
N LEU A 266 -9.22 20.53 -0.52
CA LEU A 266 -9.74 20.27 -1.85
C LEU A 266 -11.06 19.50 -1.73
N LYS A 267 -12.12 20.00 -2.39
CA LYS A 267 -13.42 19.32 -2.45
C LYS A 267 -13.21 17.91 -2.98
N ARG A 268 -13.66 16.93 -2.21
CA ARG A 268 -13.63 15.53 -2.62
C ARG A 268 -14.98 15.20 -3.24
N VAL A 269 -14.96 14.62 -4.44
CA VAL A 269 -16.15 13.96 -4.98
C VAL A 269 -16.44 12.75 -4.09
N GLU A 270 -17.54 12.81 -3.34
CA GLU A 270 -18.05 11.67 -2.59
C GLU A 270 -18.59 10.66 -3.58
N ARG A 271 -17.94 9.49 -3.66
CA ARG A 271 -18.37 8.41 -4.54
C ARG A 271 -19.27 7.47 -3.76
N ILE A 272 -20.40 7.14 -4.35
CA ILE A 272 -21.32 6.12 -3.82
C ILE A 272 -20.58 4.77 -3.86
N PRO A 273 -20.53 4.01 -2.75
CA PRO A 273 -19.98 2.66 -2.73
C PRO A 273 -20.72 1.81 -3.74
N ARG A 274 -19.99 1.12 -4.62
CA ARG A 274 -20.57 0.15 -5.54
C ARG A 274 -20.57 -1.22 -4.84
N PRO A 275 -21.73 -1.80 -4.52
CA PRO A 275 -21.79 -3.18 -4.04
C PRO A 275 -21.39 -4.12 -5.17
N MET A 276 -20.88 -5.30 -4.81
CA MET A 276 -20.75 -6.41 -5.75
C MET A 276 -22.14 -6.99 -6.03
N THR A 277 -22.39 -7.36 -7.28
CA THR A 277 -23.58 -8.13 -7.66
C THR A 277 -23.51 -9.55 -7.09
N ARG A 278 -24.65 -10.24 -7.02
CA ARG A 278 -24.70 -11.63 -6.54
C ARG A 278 -23.82 -12.53 -7.41
N GLU A 279 -23.90 -12.36 -8.73
CA GLU A 279 -23.12 -13.11 -9.72
C GLU A 279 -21.61 -12.86 -9.58
N GLN A 280 -21.19 -11.64 -9.23
CA GLN A 280 -19.78 -11.36 -8.94
C GLN A 280 -19.32 -12.03 -7.64
N VAL A 281 -20.18 -12.08 -6.62
CA VAL A 281 -19.89 -12.75 -5.36
C VAL A 281 -19.79 -14.26 -5.56
N ASP A 282 -20.74 -14.87 -6.28
CA ASP A 282 -20.77 -16.30 -6.55
C ASP A 282 -19.53 -16.73 -7.33
N ARG A 283 -19.21 -16.04 -8.43
CA ARG A 283 -17.96 -16.29 -9.19
C ARG A 283 -16.72 -16.16 -8.32
N LEU A 284 -16.67 -15.20 -7.40
CA LEU A 284 -15.55 -15.05 -6.48
C LEU A 284 -15.47 -16.23 -5.51
N LEU A 285 -16.60 -16.68 -4.97
CA LEU A 285 -16.65 -17.80 -4.03
C LEU A 285 -16.32 -19.14 -4.70
N ASP A 286 -16.71 -19.34 -5.95
CA ASP A 286 -16.49 -20.58 -6.70
C ASP A 286 -15.01 -20.85 -7.00
N VAL A 287 -14.21 -19.79 -7.22
CA VAL A 287 -12.77 -19.95 -7.50
C VAL A 287 -11.91 -20.11 -6.24
N ILE A 288 -12.51 -20.04 -5.04
CA ILE A 288 -11.77 -20.13 -3.78
C ILE A 288 -11.77 -21.57 -3.27
N ASP A 289 -10.65 -22.23 -3.54
CA ASP A 289 -10.32 -23.58 -3.11
C ASP A 289 -9.82 -23.64 -1.65
N ARG A 290 -9.01 -22.66 -1.23
CA ARG A 290 -8.36 -22.65 0.09
C ARG A 290 -9.37 -22.36 1.22
N PRO A 291 -9.52 -23.22 2.24
CA PRO A 291 -10.38 -22.98 3.39
C PRO A 291 -10.11 -21.64 4.07
N ARG A 292 -8.83 -21.25 4.26
CA ARG A 292 -8.46 -19.95 4.83
C ARG A 292 -9.03 -18.78 4.04
N ASP A 293 -8.78 -18.77 2.73
CA ASP A 293 -9.15 -17.65 1.87
C ASP A 293 -10.68 -17.52 1.83
N ARG A 294 -11.40 -18.66 1.81
CA ARG A 294 -12.87 -18.72 1.84
C ARG A 294 -13.42 -18.17 3.15
N ALA A 295 -12.89 -18.62 4.28
CA ALA A 295 -13.28 -18.14 5.61
C ALA A 295 -13.08 -16.62 5.77
N MET A 296 -11.96 -16.09 5.30
CA MET A 296 -11.67 -14.65 5.35
C MET A 296 -12.67 -13.84 4.51
N ILE A 297 -12.99 -14.30 3.31
CA ILE A 297 -13.90 -13.57 2.40
C ILE A 297 -15.33 -13.63 2.94
N LEU A 298 -15.80 -14.80 3.39
CA LEU A 298 -17.14 -14.95 3.93
C LEU A 298 -17.36 -14.16 5.22
N ILE A 299 -16.40 -14.10 6.15
CA ILE A 299 -16.58 -13.30 7.37
C ILE A 299 -16.60 -11.78 7.08
N MET A 300 -15.92 -11.34 6.02
CA MET A 300 -16.00 -9.96 5.54
C MET A 300 -17.33 -9.67 4.84
N LEU A 301 -17.86 -10.65 4.10
CA LEU A 301 -19.09 -10.53 3.32
C LEU A 301 -20.36 -10.68 4.18
N GLN A 302 -20.41 -11.62 5.12
CA GLN A 302 -21.60 -11.93 5.96
C GLN A 302 -21.51 -11.30 7.35
N GLY A 303 -20.29 -11.18 7.89
CA GLY A 303 -20.06 -10.44 9.13
C GLY A 303 -19.89 -8.94 8.91
N GLY A 304 -19.61 -8.51 7.68
CA GLY A 304 -19.32 -7.10 7.38
C GLY A 304 -18.04 -6.59 8.04
N LEU A 305 -17.11 -7.45 8.45
CA LEU A 305 -15.88 -7.02 9.13
C LEU A 305 -14.93 -6.28 8.18
N ARG A 306 -14.19 -5.30 8.70
CA ARG A 306 -13.10 -4.67 7.95
C ARG A 306 -11.92 -5.63 7.83
N PRO A 307 -11.08 -5.52 6.79
CA PRO A 307 -9.92 -6.41 6.65
C PRO A 307 -8.97 -6.32 7.85
N GLY A 308 -8.77 -5.12 8.42
CA GLY A 308 -7.95 -4.96 9.63
C GLY A 308 -8.58 -5.57 10.89
N GLU A 309 -9.91 -5.68 10.96
CA GLU A 309 -10.61 -6.36 12.07
C GLU A 309 -10.47 -7.87 11.91
N VAL A 310 -10.66 -8.40 10.71
CA VAL A 310 -10.47 -9.83 10.39
C VAL A 310 -9.07 -10.32 10.74
N LEU A 311 -8.04 -9.54 10.40
CA LEU A 311 -6.65 -9.88 10.71
C LEU A 311 -6.32 -9.85 12.21
N ASN A 312 -7.12 -9.14 13.02
CA ASN A 312 -6.95 -9.07 14.48
C ASN A 312 -7.85 -10.05 15.25
N LEU A 313 -8.66 -10.87 14.56
CA LEU A 313 -9.47 -11.88 15.25
C LEU A 313 -8.58 -12.96 15.87
N HIS A 314 -8.87 -13.34 17.11
CA HIS A 314 -8.32 -14.53 17.76
C HIS A 314 -9.32 -15.69 17.71
N LEU A 315 -8.86 -16.90 18.00
CA LEU A 315 -9.72 -18.09 18.09
C LEU A 315 -10.85 -17.90 19.13
N ASP A 316 -10.54 -17.25 20.26
CA ASP A 316 -11.48 -17.03 21.37
C ASP A 316 -12.56 -15.98 21.06
N ASP A 317 -12.40 -15.24 19.96
CA ASP A 317 -13.36 -14.22 19.56
C ASP A 317 -14.55 -14.82 18.79
N ILE A 318 -14.52 -16.12 18.48
CA ILE A 318 -15.56 -16.85 17.74
C ILE A 318 -16.39 -17.72 18.69
N GLU A 319 -17.64 -17.34 18.91
CA GLU A 319 -18.62 -18.09 19.71
C GLU A 319 -19.56 -18.89 18.80
N TYR A 320 -19.16 -20.11 18.41
CA TYR A 320 -19.95 -20.95 17.48
C TYR A 320 -21.37 -21.23 17.98
N GLY A 321 -21.55 -21.58 19.26
CA GLY A 321 -22.86 -21.93 19.82
C GLY A 321 -23.86 -20.78 19.82
N ARG A 322 -23.37 -19.53 19.86
CA ARG A 322 -24.19 -18.32 19.82
C ARG A 322 -24.14 -17.61 18.48
N ARG A 323 -23.42 -18.16 17.50
CA ARG A 323 -23.17 -17.58 16.17
C ARG A 323 -22.66 -16.14 16.24
N ARG A 324 -21.72 -15.87 17.13
CA ARG A 324 -21.21 -14.53 17.41
C ARG A 324 -19.72 -14.40 17.15
N VAL A 325 -19.33 -13.23 16.65
CA VAL A 325 -17.93 -12.83 16.51
C VAL A 325 -17.71 -11.53 17.27
N THR A 326 -16.79 -11.56 18.23
CA THR A 326 -16.45 -10.40 19.05
C THR A 326 -15.24 -9.66 18.46
N VAL A 327 -15.48 -8.48 17.89
CA VAL A 327 -14.42 -7.63 17.33
C VAL A 327 -13.85 -6.76 18.45
N ARG A 328 -12.66 -7.13 18.93
CA ARG A 328 -11.94 -6.42 20.00
C ARG A 328 -10.96 -5.38 19.48
N HIS A 329 -10.63 -4.40 20.33
CA HIS A 329 -9.57 -3.44 20.02
C HIS A 329 -8.21 -3.99 20.46
N ARG A 330 -7.42 -4.44 19.48
CA ARG A 330 -6.12 -5.07 19.68
C ARG A 330 -4.99 -4.27 19.03
N ILE A 331 -3.81 -4.29 19.65
CA ILE A 331 -2.59 -3.62 19.18
C ILE A 331 -1.37 -4.56 19.11
N ASP A 332 -1.57 -5.84 19.44
CA ASP A 332 -0.56 -6.91 19.54
C ASP A 332 -0.28 -7.61 18.19
N HIS A 333 -0.92 -7.18 17.10
CA HIS A 333 -0.66 -7.76 15.79
C HIS A 333 0.82 -7.53 15.38
N PRO A 334 1.62 -8.60 15.13
CA PRO A 334 3.07 -8.49 14.95
C PRO A 334 3.47 -7.67 13.70
N LYS A 335 2.57 -7.59 12.72
CA LYS A 335 2.74 -6.75 11.51
C LYS A 335 2.15 -5.34 11.63
N GLY A 336 1.78 -4.89 12.83
CA GLY A 336 1.32 -3.52 13.10
C GLY A 336 -0.07 -3.20 12.55
N VAL A 337 -0.89 -4.21 12.26
CA VAL A 337 -2.27 -4.03 11.79
C VAL A 337 -3.11 -3.56 12.98
N ARG A 338 -3.71 -2.38 12.87
CA ARG A 338 -4.58 -1.82 13.92
C ARG A 338 -6.01 -1.67 13.43
N THR A 339 -6.95 -1.96 14.32
CA THR A 339 -8.37 -1.69 14.08
C THR A 339 -8.61 -0.18 14.11
N LYS A 340 -9.30 0.35 13.09
CA LYS A 340 -9.63 1.78 13.00
C LYS A 340 -10.66 2.20 14.06
N SER A 341 -11.54 1.28 14.45
CA SER A 341 -12.46 1.47 15.57
C SER A 341 -11.71 1.32 16.89
N ARG A 342 -11.90 2.26 17.82
CA ARG A 342 -11.44 2.16 19.22
C ARG A 342 -12.52 1.56 20.14
N THR A 343 -13.58 1.02 19.55
CA THR A 343 -14.72 0.43 20.26
C THR A 343 -14.84 -1.03 19.89
N GLU A 344 -15.05 -1.87 20.91
CA GLU A 344 -15.39 -3.27 20.73
C GLU A 344 -16.85 -3.41 20.29
N ARG A 345 -17.14 -4.45 19.51
CA ARG A 345 -18.51 -4.79 19.16
C ARG A 345 -18.67 -6.28 18.93
N VAL A 346 -19.87 -6.75 19.18
CA VAL A 346 -20.29 -8.11 18.86
C VAL A 346 -21.05 -8.08 17.55
N VAL A 347 -20.75 -9.02 16.66
CA VAL A 347 -21.42 -9.20 15.38
C VAL A 347 -22.06 -10.58 15.38
N ASP A 348 -23.37 -10.64 15.29
CA ASP A 348 -24.09 -11.89 15.06
C ASP A 348 -23.94 -12.30 13.59
N VAL A 349 -23.47 -13.51 13.34
CA VAL A 349 -23.21 -14.07 12.00
C VAL A 349 -24.19 -15.23 11.83
N HIS A 350 -25.43 -14.89 11.46
CA HIS A 350 -26.51 -15.88 11.38
C HIS A 350 -26.39 -16.76 10.14
N GLU A 351 -25.73 -16.26 9.09
CA GLU A 351 -25.39 -16.99 7.89
C GLU A 351 -24.42 -18.14 8.25
N PRO A 352 -24.81 -19.40 7.98
CA PRO A 352 -24.05 -20.55 8.46
C PRO A 352 -22.69 -20.70 7.77
N GLU A 353 -22.57 -20.18 6.55
CA GLU A 353 -21.42 -20.42 5.67
C GLU A 353 -20.12 -19.81 6.21
N ALA A 354 -20.14 -18.59 6.74
CA ALA A 354 -18.95 -17.94 7.29
C ALA A 354 -18.37 -18.72 8.48
N LEU A 355 -19.21 -19.10 9.45
CA LEU A 355 -18.77 -19.85 10.63
C LEU A 355 -18.35 -21.27 10.25
N ALA A 356 -19.06 -21.93 9.34
CA ALA A 356 -18.68 -23.24 8.81
C ALA A 356 -17.33 -23.19 8.09
N ALA A 357 -17.08 -22.15 7.27
CA ALA A 357 -15.80 -21.96 6.59
C ALA A 357 -14.66 -21.69 7.58
N ILE A 358 -14.90 -20.88 8.61
CA ILE A 358 -13.92 -20.67 9.69
C ILE A 358 -13.61 -22.00 10.40
N SER A 359 -14.63 -22.77 10.77
CA SER A 359 -14.45 -24.08 11.40
C SER A 359 -13.64 -25.01 10.52
N ARG A 360 -13.96 -25.07 9.21
CA ARG A 360 -13.22 -25.87 8.23
C ARG A 360 -11.75 -25.47 8.20
N TYR A 361 -11.47 -24.18 8.08
CA TYR A 361 -10.10 -23.66 8.11
C TYR A 361 -9.34 -24.04 9.39
N VAL A 362 -9.98 -23.88 10.56
CA VAL A 362 -9.37 -24.18 11.86
C VAL A 362 -9.07 -25.68 12.01
N LEU A 363 -9.93 -26.55 11.48
CA LEU A 363 -9.77 -28.00 11.58
C LEU A 363 -8.80 -28.58 10.56
N GLU A 364 -8.82 -28.07 9.32
CA GLU A 364 -8.11 -28.70 8.18
C GLU A 364 -6.78 -28.04 7.83
N GLU A 365 -6.66 -26.70 7.93
CA GLU A 365 -5.50 -25.96 7.39
C GLU A 365 -4.69 -25.24 8.48
N ARG A 366 -5.33 -24.81 9.58
CA ARG A 366 -4.65 -24.10 10.66
C ARG A 366 -3.91 -25.08 11.59
N PRO A 367 -2.59 -24.92 11.81
CA PRO A 367 -1.88 -25.79 12.75
C PRO A 367 -2.36 -25.60 14.18
N ARG A 368 -2.52 -26.71 14.90
CA ARG A 368 -2.94 -26.71 16.32
C ARG A 368 -1.91 -26.07 17.24
N ASN A 369 -0.62 -26.28 16.96
CA ASN A 369 0.49 -25.81 17.80
C ASN A 369 1.10 -24.49 17.29
N ALA A 370 0.34 -23.67 16.56
CA ALA A 370 0.84 -22.38 16.10
C ALA A 370 1.18 -21.47 17.30
N PRO A 371 2.31 -20.74 17.29
CA PRO A 371 2.77 -19.93 18.42
C PRO A 371 1.95 -18.65 18.64
N THR A 372 0.79 -18.51 18.01
CA THR A 372 -0.04 -17.31 18.06
C THR A 372 -1.52 -17.66 18.15
N ARG A 373 -2.29 -16.80 18.83
CA ARG A 373 -3.76 -16.93 18.97
C ARG A 373 -4.53 -16.34 17.80
N HIS A 374 -3.86 -15.62 16.90
CA HIS A 374 -4.48 -15.03 15.71
C HIS A 374 -5.19 -16.12 14.90
N LEU A 375 -6.41 -15.81 14.45
CA LEU A 375 -7.25 -16.75 13.71
C LEU A 375 -6.57 -17.09 12.39
N PHE A 376 -6.28 -16.08 11.55
CA PHE A 376 -5.76 -16.25 10.20
C PHE A 376 -4.24 -16.14 10.13
N LEU A 377 -3.61 -17.22 9.66
CA LEU A 377 -2.16 -17.36 9.57
C LEU A 377 -1.64 -17.43 8.13
N VAL A 378 -0.33 -17.22 7.98
CA VAL A 378 0.39 -17.54 6.75
C VAL A 378 0.49 -19.06 6.60
N CYS A 379 -0.22 -19.60 5.60
CA CYS A 379 -0.16 -21.03 5.25
C CYS A 379 1.02 -21.35 4.33
N GLY A 380 1.61 -22.54 4.50
CA GLY A 380 2.67 -23.07 3.65
C GLY A 380 3.96 -23.40 4.40
N LYS A 381 5.01 -23.71 3.64
CA LYS A 381 6.36 -23.98 4.16
C LYS A 381 7.25 -22.77 3.86
N GLY A 382 7.89 -22.20 4.87
CA GLY A 382 8.79 -21.05 4.70
C GLY A 382 9.03 -20.29 6.00
N LYS A 383 9.96 -19.33 5.96
CA LYS A 383 10.40 -18.56 7.14
C LYS A 383 9.28 -17.88 7.92
N HIS A 384 8.20 -17.49 7.25
CA HIS A 384 7.05 -16.80 7.83
C HIS A 384 5.82 -17.70 8.02
N ALA A 385 5.97 -19.02 7.89
CA ALA A 385 4.87 -19.94 8.12
C ALA A 385 4.33 -19.77 9.54
N TYR A 386 3.00 -19.82 9.67
CA TYR A 386 2.29 -19.76 10.95
C TYR A 386 2.38 -18.43 11.71
N GLU A 387 3.00 -17.41 11.11
CA GLU A 387 2.88 -16.03 11.57
C GLU A 387 1.48 -15.47 11.24
N ALA A 388 1.04 -14.47 12.01
CA ALA A 388 -0.19 -13.73 11.73
C ALA A 388 -0.14 -13.07 10.34
N LEU A 389 -1.23 -13.20 9.59
CA LEU A 389 -1.31 -12.75 8.20
C LEU A 389 -1.20 -11.22 8.10
N SER A 390 -0.41 -10.70 7.15
CA SER A 390 -0.30 -9.25 6.94
C SER A 390 -1.43 -8.70 6.06
N TYR A 391 -1.74 -7.41 6.20
CA TYR A 391 -2.69 -6.72 5.33
C TYR A 391 -2.31 -6.79 3.84
N ALA A 392 -1.01 -6.65 3.53
CA ALA A 392 -0.52 -6.79 2.16
C ALA A 392 -0.74 -8.19 1.59
N ALA A 393 -0.57 -9.23 2.41
CA ALA A 393 -0.84 -10.61 2.02
C ALA A 393 -2.34 -10.86 1.76
N LEU A 394 -3.22 -10.33 2.61
CA LEU A 394 -4.67 -10.36 2.39
C LEU A 394 -5.05 -9.69 1.07
N VAL A 395 -4.57 -8.46 0.81
CA VAL A 395 -4.87 -7.73 -0.43
C VAL A 395 -4.33 -8.48 -1.65
N LYS A 396 -3.11 -9.03 -1.57
CA LYS A 396 -2.52 -9.82 -2.66
C LYS A 396 -3.29 -11.11 -2.91
N MET A 397 -3.72 -11.81 -1.86
CA MET A 397 -4.57 -12.99 -1.95
C MET A 397 -5.89 -12.63 -2.64
N PHE A 398 -6.60 -11.62 -2.14
CA PHE A 398 -7.88 -11.19 -2.67
C PHE A 398 -7.79 -10.81 -4.16
N LYS A 399 -6.77 -10.03 -4.54
CA LYS A 399 -6.53 -9.66 -5.95
C LYS A 399 -6.30 -10.88 -6.85
N ARG A 400 -5.56 -11.88 -6.37
CA ARG A 400 -5.36 -13.12 -7.15
C ARG A 400 -6.68 -13.86 -7.37
N ARG A 401 -7.51 -13.99 -6.33
CA ARG A 401 -8.83 -14.63 -6.44
C ARG A 401 -9.77 -13.87 -7.37
N CYS A 402 -9.79 -12.53 -7.27
CA CYS A 402 -10.56 -11.70 -8.20
C CYS A 402 -10.10 -11.89 -9.65
N ALA A 403 -8.79 -11.91 -9.90
CA ALA A 403 -8.26 -12.15 -11.25
C ALA A 403 -8.67 -13.53 -11.79
N THR A 404 -8.64 -14.58 -10.96
CA THR A 404 -9.11 -15.92 -11.32
C THR A 404 -10.62 -15.95 -11.60
N ALA A 405 -11.42 -15.17 -10.87
CA ALA A 405 -12.86 -15.01 -11.08
C ALA A 405 -13.23 -14.10 -12.26
N GLY A 406 -12.26 -13.54 -12.99
CA GLY A 406 -12.50 -12.57 -14.07
C GLY A 406 -12.96 -11.18 -13.58
N LEU A 407 -12.79 -10.89 -12.29
CA LEU A 407 -13.15 -9.61 -11.66
C LEU A 407 -11.93 -8.67 -11.70
N THR A 408 -11.90 -7.78 -12.69
CA THR A 408 -10.75 -6.90 -12.96
C THR A 408 -11.01 -5.44 -12.59
N GLU A 409 -12.23 -5.13 -12.14
CA GLU A 409 -12.65 -3.77 -11.89
C GLU A 409 -11.88 -3.15 -10.70
N PRO A 410 -11.29 -1.94 -10.86
CA PRO A 410 -10.41 -1.36 -9.83
C PRO A 410 -11.05 -1.11 -8.46
N TRP A 411 -12.38 -1.00 -8.41
CA TRP A 411 -13.14 -0.77 -7.18
C TRP A 411 -13.35 -2.05 -6.36
N ILE A 412 -13.21 -3.23 -6.97
CA ILE A 412 -13.30 -4.53 -6.29
C ILE A 412 -12.04 -4.72 -5.45
N THR A 413 -12.19 -4.38 -4.18
CA THR A 413 -11.15 -4.46 -3.15
C THR A 413 -11.72 -5.20 -1.94
N PRO A 414 -10.91 -5.61 -0.95
CA PRO A 414 -11.44 -6.26 0.24
C PRO A 414 -12.52 -5.41 0.97
N HIS A 415 -12.45 -4.08 0.86
CA HIS A 415 -13.50 -3.20 1.40
C HIS A 415 -14.83 -3.28 0.65
N ALA A 416 -14.83 -3.68 -0.63
CA ALA A 416 -16.05 -3.87 -1.41
C ALA A 416 -16.96 -4.93 -0.80
N LEU A 417 -16.43 -6.04 -0.27
CA LEU A 417 -17.22 -7.07 0.42
C LEU A 417 -18.07 -6.51 1.56
N ARG A 418 -17.48 -5.61 2.36
CA ARG A 418 -18.20 -4.94 3.44
C ARG A 418 -19.22 -3.92 2.92
N HIS A 419 -18.92 -3.25 1.81
CA HIS A 419 -19.89 -2.36 1.16
C HIS A 419 -21.08 -3.15 0.61
N THR A 420 -20.83 -4.31 0.01
CA THR A 420 -21.86 -5.28 -0.42
C THR A 420 -22.74 -5.69 0.77
N HIS A 421 -22.13 -6.15 1.87
CA HIS A 421 -22.85 -6.50 3.10
C HIS A 421 -23.76 -5.38 3.60
N ALA A 422 -23.21 -4.17 3.71
CA ALA A 422 -23.94 -3.02 4.22
C ALA A 422 -25.12 -2.64 3.31
N THR A 423 -24.92 -2.74 1.99
CA THR A 423 -25.95 -2.42 1.00
C THR A 423 -27.06 -3.47 1.01
N TRP A 424 -26.72 -4.76 1.02
CA TRP A 424 -27.72 -5.84 1.08
C TRP A 424 -28.56 -5.82 2.35
N LEU A 425 -27.97 -5.52 3.52
CA LEU A 425 -28.75 -5.38 4.75
C LEU A 425 -29.64 -4.15 4.73
N TRP A 426 -29.18 -3.05 4.14
CA TRP A 426 -29.99 -1.84 3.96
C TRP A 426 -31.17 -2.09 3.01
N GLU A 427 -30.91 -2.69 1.85
CA GLU A 427 -31.95 -3.09 0.88
C GLU A 427 -32.91 -4.13 1.46
N GLY A 428 -32.42 -4.99 2.35
CA GLY A 428 -33.23 -5.91 3.14
C GLY A 428 -34.04 -5.27 4.28
N GLY A 429 -34.04 -3.94 4.40
CA GLY A 429 -34.87 -3.19 5.35
C GLY A 429 -34.26 -2.98 6.74
N MET A 430 -32.97 -3.24 6.93
CA MET A 430 -32.31 -2.99 8.23
C MET A 430 -32.25 -1.49 8.51
N ARG A 431 -32.77 -1.08 9.69
CA ARG A 431 -32.73 0.31 10.15
C ARG A 431 -31.30 0.85 10.22
N GLU A 432 -31.11 2.12 9.87
CA GLU A 432 -29.80 2.76 9.74
C GLU A 432 -28.96 2.70 11.03
N LEU A 433 -29.57 2.94 12.20
CA LEU A 433 -28.88 2.88 13.49
C LEU A 433 -28.40 1.46 13.83
N ALA A 434 -29.18 0.43 13.49
CA ALA A 434 -28.80 -0.96 13.69
C ALA A 434 -27.63 -1.33 12.76
N LEU A 435 -27.69 -0.89 11.51
CA LEU A 435 -26.60 -1.05 10.55
C LEU A 435 -25.32 -0.32 11.01
N GLN A 436 -25.44 0.91 11.52
CA GLN A 436 -24.31 1.68 12.07
C GLN A 436 -23.63 0.92 13.23
N LYS A 437 -24.43 0.38 14.16
CA LYS A 437 -23.93 -0.39 15.31
C LYS A 437 -23.24 -1.68 14.85
N ARG A 438 -23.85 -2.45 13.95
CA ARG A 438 -23.27 -3.69 13.36
C ARG A 438 -21.94 -3.41 12.67
N LEU A 439 -21.87 -2.31 11.93
CA LEU A 439 -20.66 -1.89 11.22
C LEU A 439 -19.60 -1.25 12.15
N GLY A 440 -19.94 -0.81 13.36
CA GLY A 440 -19.00 -0.11 14.24
C GLY A 440 -18.54 1.22 13.64
N HIS A 441 -19.50 2.02 13.18
CA HIS A 441 -19.28 3.34 12.62
C HIS A 441 -19.40 4.42 13.70
N VAL A 442 -18.28 5.06 14.02
CA VAL A 442 -18.23 6.17 15.01
C VAL A 442 -18.97 7.41 14.51
N SER A 443 -19.01 7.66 13.20
CA SER A 443 -19.76 8.77 12.61
C SER A 443 -20.91 8.29 11.74
N PHE A 444 -22.04 8.98 11.86
CA PHE A 444 -23.24 8.77 11.06
C PHE A 444 -22.97 8.99 9.56
N GLU A 445 -22.13 9.97 9.20
CA GLU A 445 -21.72 10.25 7.81
C GLU A 445 -21.16 9.00 7.08
N SER A 446 -20.50 8.09 7.81
CA SER A 446 -19.94 6.87 7.22
C SER A 446 -21.00 5.83 6.88
N THR A 447 -22.16 5.86 7.53
CA THR A 447 -23.31 4.98 7.26
C THR A 447 -24.21 5.60 6.20
N ARG A 448 -24.39 6.93 6.23
CA ARG A 448 -25.17 7.70 5.24
C ARG A 448 -24.68 7.51 3.81
N THR A 449 -23.41 7.13 3.62
CA THR A 449 -22.90 6.81 2.27
C THR A 449 -23.65 5.61 1.63
N TYR A 450 -24.18 4.68 2.43
CA TYR A 450 -24.96 3.53 1.93
C TYR A 450 -26.43 3.85 1.69
N THR A 451 -27.00 4.82 2.42
CA THR A 451 -28.39 5.27 2.21
C THR A 451 -28.61 5.87 0.81
N ARG A 452 -27.55 6.37 0.17
CA ARG A 452 -27.58 6.90 -1.20
C ARG A 452 -27.56 5.83 -2.30
N VAL A 453 -27.48 4.53 -1.94
CA VAL A 453 -27.25 3.45 -2.90
C VAL A 453 -28.55 2.85 -3.46
N SER A 454 -29.72 3.16 -2.91
CA SER A 454 -30.96 2.54 -3.38
C SER A 454 -31.77 3.44 -4.30
N ASP A 455 -31.53 3.32 -5.61
CA ASP A 455 -32.45 3.83 -6.62
C ASP A 455 -33.80 3.09 -6.55
N ALA A 456 -33.82 1.82 -6.13
CA ALA A 456 -35.03 1.01 -6.06
C ALA A 456 -36.00 1.48 -4.95
N VAL A 457 -35.50 1.72 -3.73
CA VAL A 457 -36.32 2.26 -2.62
C VAL A 457 -36.74 3.70 -2.92
N MET A 458 -35.84 4.50 -3.49
CA MET A 458 -36.18 5.87 -3.91
C MET A 458 -37.25 5.86 -5.02
N LEU A 459 -37.17 4.93 -5.98
CA LEU A 459 -38.17 4.75 -7.02
C LEU A 459 -39.50 4.23 -6.46
N GLU A 460 -39.49 3.31 -5.50
CA GLU A 460 -40.68 2.81 -4.80
C GLU A 460 -41.37 3.94 -4.02
N GLU A 461 -40.61 4.71 -3.23
CA GLU A 461 -41.14 5.87 -2.50
C GLU A 461 -41.62 6.97 -3.45
N TYR A 462 -40.89 7.21 -4.54
CA TYR A 462 -41.28 8.16 -5.57
C TYR A 462 -42.57 7.74 -6.27
N ARG A 463 -42.71 6.46 -6.65
CA ARG A 463 -43.96 5.89 -7.19
C ARG A 463 -45.10 6.04 -6.21
N ARG A 464 -44.88 5.72 -4.93
CA ARG A 464 -45.88 5.87 -3.87
C ARG A 464 -46.32 7.31 -3.67
N ALA A 465 -45.39 8.26 -3.74
CA ALA A 465 -45.69 9.69 -3.65
C ALA A 465 -46.49 10.19 -4.87
N LEU A 466 -46.17 9.70 -6.08
CA LEU A 466 -46.94 10.00 -7.28
C LEU A 466 -48.36 9.41 -7.23
N SER A 467 -48.51 8.17 -6.75
CA SER A 467 -49.82 7.53 -6.59
C SER A 467 -50.75 8.32 -5.65
N ARG A 468 -50.23 8.76 -4.49
CA ARG A 468 -51.00 9.59 -3.54
C ARG A 468 -51.43 10.93 -4.14
N ARG A 469 -50.57 11.54 -4.96
CA ARG A 469 -50.89 12.80 -5.63
C ARG A 469 -51.99 12.62 -6.69
N CYS A 470 -51.99 11.49 -7.40
CA CYS A 470 -53.09 11.17 -8.32
C CYS A 470 -54.40 10.90 -7.58
N GLU A 471 -54.37 10.24 -6.42
CA GLU A 471 -55.55 10.01 -5.56
C GLU A 471 -56.12 11.34 -5.04
N GLU A 472 -55.28 12.23 -4.50
CA GLU A 472 -55.70 13.56 -4.02
C GLU A 472 -56.26 14.47 -5.14
N GLN A 473 -55.77 14.33 -6.38
CA GLN A 473 -56.32 15.06 -7.53
C GLN A 473 -57.65 14.49 -8.02
N ALA A 474 -57.84 13.17 -7.96
CA ALA A 474 -59.10 12.53 -8.30
C ALA A 474 -60.20 12.85 -7.28
N ASP A 475 -59.86 12.94 -6.00
CA ASP A 475 -60.79 13.33 -4.94
C ASP A 475 -61.19 14.81 -5.06
N ALA A 476 -60.27 15.69 -5.49
CA ALA A 476 -60.54 17.12 -5.70
C ALA A 476 -61.32 17.45 -6.99
N GLU A 477 -61.41 16.52 -7.95
CA GLU A 477 -62.26 16.64 -9.14
C GLU A 477 -63.67 16.06 -8.92
N GLN A 478 -63.90 15.36 -7.80
CA GLN A 478 -65.20 14.78 -7.42
C GLN A 478 -65.97 15.63 -6.39
N GLU A 479 -65.33 16.58 -5.72
CA GLU A 479 -65.95 17.71 -4.97
C GLU A 479 -66.27 18.87 -5.92
#